data_AF-A0A2V0NKN0-F1
#
_entry.id   AF-A0A2V0NKN0-F1
#
_cell.length_a   1.000
_cell.length_b   1.000
_cell.length_c   1.000
_cell.angle_alpha   90.00
_cell.angle_beta   90.00
_cell.angle_gamma   90.00
#
_symmetry.space_group_name_H-M   'P 1'
#
loop_
_entity.id
_entity.type
_entity.pdbx_description
1 polymer ?
#
loop_
_entity_poly.entity_id
_entity_poly.type
_entity_poly.pdbx_seq_one_letter_code
_entity_poly.pdbx_strand_id
1 'polypeptide(L)'
;MLTGSPLYRVSRAGSSVGARPAFGAGRGTSRRLSAVAGAQPAQAQRLMLHVGETTIGLPFTREKAQQLDAALQQLLKTFAEKQAAERPRRWDMMEVAFSGGGIDTLEVFCNPNAHTTAFEAKLLLTLQAGGVSVATEGRLSAIKADVDNYLAAATD
;
A
#
# COMPACT_ATOMS: atom_id res chain seq x y z
N MET A 1 -20.52 15.98 -38.94
CA MET A 1 -20.94 15.05 -37.87
C MET A 1 -20.40 15.64 -36.57
N LEU A 2 -21.13 16.53 -35.88
CA LEU A 2 -22.14 16.26 -34.84
C LEU A 2 -21.56 15.30 -33.78
N THR A 3 -21.47 15.51 -32.46
CA THR A 3 -21.92 16.49 -31.44
C THR A 3 -21.22 16.01 -30.15
N GLY A 4 -20.68 16.84 -29.27
CA GLY A 4 -21.45 17.47 -28.18
C GLY A 4 -21.09 16.87 -26.81
N SER A 5 -20.43 17.66 -25.96
CA SER A 5 -20.47 17.52 -24.51
C SER A 5 -21.91 17.72 -24.00
N PRO A 6 -22.25 17.30 -22.77
CA PRO A 6 -22.29 18.33 -21.74
C PRO A 6 -21.93 17.89 -20.31
N LEU A 7 -21.45 18.89 -19.57
CA LEU A 7 -21.50 19.05 -18.12
C LEU A 7 -22.85 18.64 -17.52
N TYR A 8 -22.85 18.10 -16.31
CA TYR A 8 -24.01 18.15 -15.43
C TYR A 8 -23.73 18.75 -14.06
N ARG A 9 -24.72 19.52 -13.63
CA ARG A 9 -24.77 20.55 -12.60
C ARG A 9 -25.60 20.05 -11.41
N VAL A 10 -25.25 20.57 -10.24
CA VAL A 10 -25.93 20.57 -8.92
C VAL A 10 -27.45 20.83 -8.99
N SER A 11 -28.26 20.18 -8.12
CA SER A 11 -29.16 20.85 -7.13
C SER A 11 -30.13 19.95 -6.35
N ARG A 12 -30.09 20.14 -5.02
CA ARG A 12 -31.12 20.25 -3.97
C ARG A 12 -32.54 19.64 -4.10
N ALA A 13 -32.89 18.93 -3.01
CA ALA A 13 -34.01 19.10 -2.08
C ALA A 13 -35.47 19.08 -2.58
N GLY A 14 -36.25 18.18 -1.97
CA GLY A 14 -37.71 18.22 -1.95
C GLY A 14 -38.26 17.51 -0.71
N SER A 15 -38.79 18.30 0.23
CA SER A 15 -39.66 17.86 1.31
C SER A 15 -41.01 17.38 0.78
N SER A 16 -41.63 16.41 1.44
CA SER A 16 -43.09 16.31 1.52
C SER A 16 -43.55 15.73 2.86
N VAL A 17 -44.71 16.22 3.27
CA VAL A 17 -45.33 16.18 4.60
C VAL A 17 -46.52 15.21 4.60
N GLY A 18 -46.80 14.59 5.76
CA GLY A 18 -48.09 13.97 6.11
C GLY A 18 -47.96 12.47 6.45
N ALA A 19 -48.63 11.88 7.44
CA ALA A 19 -49.65 12.32 8.40
C ALA A 19 -49.65 11.34 9.61
N ARG A 20 -50.42 11.68 10.65
CA ARG A 20 -50.40 11.13 12.03
C ARG A 20 -51.20 9.80 12.20
N PRO A 21 -51.50 9.28 13.42
CA PRO A 21 -50.88 8.08 13.98
C PRO A 21 -51.87 6.93 14.23
N ALA A 22 -51.37 5.73 14.55
CA ALA A 22 -52.18 4.66 15.15
C ALA A 22 -51.51 4.14 16.42
N PHE A 23 -52.28 4.19 17.51
CA PHE A 23 -51.96 3.68 18.84
C PHE A 23 -51.89 2.15 18.82
N GLY A 24 -50.81 1.58 19.37
CA GLY A 24 -50.68 0.14 19.55
C GLY A 24 -49.67 -0.16 20.65
N ALA A 25 -50.18 -0.60 21.80
CA ALA A 25 -49.42 -0.95 22.99
C ALA A 25 -48.57 -2.21 22.79
N GLY A 26 -47.34 -2.19 23.28
CA GLY A 26 -46.47 -3.36 23.30
C GLY A 26 -45.22 -3.13 24.16
N ARG A 27 -45.23 -3.72 25.36
CA ARG A 27 -44.12 -3.71 26.32
C ARG A 27 -42.92 -4.44 25.72
N GLY A 28 -41.73 -3.86 25.85
CA GLY A 28 -40.50 -4.50 25.39
C GLY A 28 -39.29 -3.61 25.65
N THR A 29 -38.83 -3.59 26.89
CA THR A 29 -37.53 -3.04 27.27
C THR A 29 -36.42 -3.80 26.55
N SER A 30 -35.85 -3.21 25.51
CA SER A 30 -34.50 -3.54 25.07
C SER A 30 -33.87 -2.32 24.42
N ARG A 31 -33.27 -1.49 25.27
CA ARG A 31 -32.46 -0.34 24.89
C ARG A 31 -31.19 -0.86 24.23
N ARG A 32 -31.25 -1.22 22.94
CA ARG A 32 -30.04 -1.32 22.13
C ARG A 32 -29.50 0.09 21.98
N LEU A 33 -28.40 0.36 22.68
CA LEU A 33 -27.55 1.49 22.43
C LEU A 33 -27.08 1.37 20.98
N SER A 34 -27.69 2.15 20.08
CA SER A 34 -27.14 2.38 18.76
C SER A 34 -25.79 3.06 18.97
N ALA A 35 -24.73 2.27 18.83
CA ALA A 35 -23.40 2.81 18.64
C ALA A 35 -23.49 3.73 17.43
N VAL A 36 -23.36 5.03 17.67
CA VAL A 36 -22.90 5.95 16.63
C VAL A 36 -21.56 5.38 16.22
N ALA A 37 -21.54 4.70 15.08
CA ALA A 37 -20.33 4.41 14.36
C ALA A 37 -19.74 5.77 14.02
N GLY A 38 -18.93 6.29 14.94
CA GLY A 38 -17.95 7.31 14.61
C GLY A 38 -17.20 6.72 13.42
N ALA A 39 -17.28 7.42 12.29
CA ALA A 39 -16.42 7.12 11.16
C ALA A 39 -15.00 7.06 11.72
N GLN A 40 -14.48 5.84 11.88
CA GLN A 40 -13.08 5.64 12.14
C GLN A 40 -12.39 6.35 10.97
N PRO A 41 -11.56 7.38 11.22
CA PRO A 41 -10.80 7.95 10.14
C PRO A 41 -10.04 6.79 9.51
N ALA A 42 -10.24 6.58 8.21
CA ALA A 42 -9.58 5.55 7.42
C ALA A 42 -8.15 5.41 7.94
N GLN A 43 -7.82 4.25 8.53
CA GLN A 43 -6.55 4.05 9.20
C GLN A 43 -5.46 4.48 8.23
N ALA A 44 -4.60 5.43 8.64
CA ALA A 44 -3.46 5.82 7.83
C ALA A 44 -2.63 4.55 7.60
N GLN A 45 -2.74 3.96 6.41
CA GLN A 45 -2.07 2.71 6.09
C GLN A 45 -0.57 2.95 6.16
N ARG A 46 0.09 2.24 7.07
CA ARG A 46 1.54 2.31 7.27
C ARG A 46 2.16 1.03 6.75
N LEU A 47 3.14 1.16 5.87
CA LEU A 47 3.98 0.05 5.47
C LEU A 47 5.02 -0.17 6.58
N MET A 48 5.05 -1.39 7.12
CA MET A 48 5.98 -1.82 8.16
C MET A 48 7.08 -2.66 7.51
N LEU A 49 8.28 -2.11 7.37
CA LEU A 49 9.43 -2.82 6.81
C LEU A 49 10.31 -3.36 7.94
N HIS A 50 10.47 -4.67 7.98
CA HIS A 50 11.30 -5.37 8.96
C HIS A 50 12.68 -5.62 8.37
N VAL A 51 13.66 -4.89 8.88
CA VAL A 51 15.03 -4.88 8.37
C VAL A 51 16.01 -5.28 9.47
N GLY A 52 16.31 -6.59 9.54
CA GLY A 52 17.16 -7.14 10.58
C GLY A 52 16.53 -6.94 11.97
N GLU A 53 17.18 -6.14 12.80
CA GLU A 53 16.72 -5.79 14.15
C GLU A 53 15.91 -4.49 14.19
N THR A 54 15.71 -3.84 13.04
CA THR A 54 15.01 -2.57 12.92
C THR A 54 13.66 -2.75 12.25
N THR A 55 12.67 -1.94 12.65
CA THR A 55 11.36 -1.89 11.99
C THR A 55 11.07 -0.44 11.61
N ILE A 56 10.79 -0.22 10.33
CA ILE A 56 10.56 1.11 9.77
C ILE A 56 9.11 1.19 9.35
N GLY A 57 8.32 1.98 10.08
CA GLY A 57 6.94 2.28 9.74
C GLY A 57 6.85 3.60 8.99
N LEU A 58 6.37 3.58 7.75
CA LEU A 58 6.18 4.80 6.96
C LEU A 58 4.77 4.87 6.35
N PRO A 59 4.21 6.08 6.18
CA PRO A 59 2.96 6.25 5.45
C PRO A 59 3.20 5.90 3.98
N PHE A 60 2.36 5.03 3.42
CA PHE A 60 2.52 4.57 2.05
C PHE A 60 1.16 4.47 1.37
N THR A 61 1.11 4.62 0.04
CA THR A 61 -0.16 4.46 -0.70
C THR A 61 -0.23 3.06 -1.31
N ARG A 62 -1.46 2.58 -1.53
CA ARG A 62 -1.66 1.26 -2.12
C ARG A 62 -1.09 1.17 -3.54
N GLU A 63 -1.22 2.21 -4.37
CA GLU A 63 -0.69 2.16 -5.74
C GLU A 63 0.84 2.01 -5.73
N LYS A 64 1.52 2.70 -4.81
CA LYS A 64 2.98 2.58 -4.66
C LYS A 64 3.39 1.21 -4.14
N ALA A 65 2.63 0.63 -3.21
CA ALA A 65 2.86 -0.73 -2.75
C ALA A 65 2.72 -1.76 -3.87
N GLN A 66 1.74 -1.59 -4.77
CA GLN A 66 1.58 -2.45 -5.95
C GLN A 66 2.74 -2.29 -6.94
N GLN A 67 3.21 -1.06 -7.14
CA GLN A 67 4.40 -0.80 -7.97
C GLN A 67 5.66 -1.43 -7.39
N LEU A 68 5.85 -1.32 -6.07
CA LEU A 68 6.96 -1.97 -5.37
C LEU A 68 6.87 -3.49 -5.47
N ASP A 69 5.69 -4.08 -5.24
CA ASP A 69 5.46 -5.51 -5.40
C ASP A 69 5.80 -6.00 -6.82
N ALA A 70 5.34 -5.29 -7.85
CA ALA A 70 5.65 -5.62 -9.25
C ALA A 70 7.17 -5.59 -9.53
N ALA A 71 7.88 -4.59 -9.01
CA ALA A 71 9.33 -4.49 -9.14
C ALA A 71 10.05 -5.64 -8.42
N LEU A 72 9.63 -5.99 -7.20
CA LEU A 72 10.18 -7.12 -6.45
C LEU A 72 9.92 -8.46 -7.15
N GLN A 73 8.73 -8.64 -7.74
CA GLN A 73 8.41 -9.83 -8.54
C GLN A 73 9.29 -9.92 -9.79
N GLN A 74 9.54 -8.79 -10.47
CA GLN A 74 10.44 -8.75 -11.62
C GLN A 74 11.88 -9.13 -11.20
N LEU A 75 12.36 -8.61 -10.07
CA LEU A 75 13.67 -8.96 -9.52
C LEU A 75 13.77 -10.47 -9.20
N LEU A 76 12.73 -11.06 -8.61
CA LEU A 76 12.69 -12.52 -8.37
C LEU A 76 12.77 -13.33 -9.67
N LYS A 77 12.09 -12.88 -10.74
CA LYS A 77 12.20 -13.50 -12.06
C LYS A 77 13.63 -13.40 -12.60
N THR A 78 14.28 -12.24 -12.46
CA THR A 78 15.69 -12.06 -12.83
C THR A 78 16.60 -13.06 -12.10
N PHE A 79 16.38 -13.30 -10.80
CA PHE A 79 17.14 -14.32 -10.08
C PHE A 79 16.83 -15.75 -10.55
N ALA A 80 15.59 -16.07 -10.92
CA ALA A 80 15.25 -17.37 -11.47
C ALA A 80 15.92 -17.61 -12.85
N GLU A 81 15.90 -16.60 -13.72
CA GLU A 81 16.59 -16.62 -15.01
C GLU A 81 18.11 -16.73 -14.82
N LYS A 82 18.66 -16.06 -13.81
CA LYS A 82 20.07 -16.18 -13.42
C LYS A 82 20.46 -17.60 -13.03
N GLN A 83 19.60 -18.29 -12.28
CA GLN A 83 19.86 -19.69 -11.89
C GLN A 83 19.73 -20.65 -13.07
N ALA A 84 18.85 -20.36 -14.03
CA ALA A 84 18.68 -21.15 -15.25
C ALA A 84 19.75 -20.87 -16.32
N ALA A 85 20.46 -19.74 -16.23
CA ALA A 85 21.45 -19.35 -17.24
C ALA A 85 22.77 -20.13 -17.08
N GLU A 86 23.11 -20.92 -18.09
CA GLU A 86 24.39 -21.65 -18.16
C GLU A 86 25.61 -20.75 -18.41
N ARG A 87 25.39 -19.50 -18.88
CA ARG A 87 26.47 -18.56 -19.19
C ARG A 87 26.40 -17.32 -18.29
N PRO A 88 27.53 -16.86 -17.71
CA PRO A 88 27.57 -15.62 -16.95
C PRO A 88 27.16 -14.44 -17.85
N ARG A 89 26.08 -13.76 -17.47
CA ARG A 89 25.62 -12.51 -18.09
C ARG A 89 25.39 -11.49 -16.99
N ARG A 90 25.52 -10.21 -17.33
CA ARG A 90 25.15 -9.11 -16.44
C ARG A 90 23.64 -8.95 -16.48
N TRP A 91 23.04 -8.91 -15.30
CA TRP A 91 21.61 -8.68 -15.10
C TRP A 91 21.36 -7.22 -14.79
N ASP A 92 20.22 -6.70 -15.24
CA ASP A 92 19.81 -5.33 -14.96
C ASP A 92 19.58 -5.11 -13.46
N MET A 93 19.98 -3.94 -12.97
CA MET A 93 19.77 -3.54 -11.58
C MET A 93 18.34 -3.04 -11.39
N MET A 94 17.77 -3.30 -10.22
CA MET A 94 16.47 -2.77 -9.85
C MET A 94 16.65 -1.49 -9.05
N GLU A 95 16.03 -0.41 -9.49
CA GLU A 95 15.96 0.86 -8.78
C GLU A 95 14.54 1.42 -8.90
N VAL A 96 13.88 1.63 -7.76
CA VAL A 96 12.56 2.26 -7.69
C VAL A 96 12.54 3.34 -6.63
N ALA A 97 12.01 4.51 -6.98
CA ALA A 97 11.91 5.65 -6.08
C ALA A 97 10.45 6.09 -5.93
N PHE A 98 10.02 6.30 -4.70
CA PHE A 98 8.66 6.73 -4.36
C PHE A 98 8.71 8.02 -3.55
N SER A 99 7.98 9.05 -3.99
CA SER A 99 7.91 10.34 -3.29
C SER A 99 6.48 10.73 -2.95
N GLY A 100 6.30 11.45 -1.84
CA GLY A 100 4.99 11.94 -1.38
C GLY A 100 4.24 10.98 -0.46
N GLY A 101 3.16 11.46 0.16
CA GLY A 101 2.41 10.70 1.18
C GLY A 101 2.97 10.84 2.60
N GLY A 102 3.76 11.87 2.89
CA GLY A 102 4.36 12.11 4.21
C GLY A 102 5.82 11.64 4.34
N ILE A 103 6.40 11.14 3.26
CA ILE A 103 7.84 10.89 3.08
C ILE A 103 8.35 11.77 1.93
N ASP A 104 9.61 12.22 2.02
CA ASP A 104 10.24 12.97 0.93
C ASP A 104 10.56 12.00 -0.21
N THR A 105 11.33 10.95 0.09
CA THR A 105 11.70 9.91 -0.87
C THR A 105 11.92 8.56 -0.18
N LEU A 106 11.41 7.47 -0.77
CA LEU A 106 11.81 6.10 -0.48
C LEU A 106 12.44 5.51 -1.75
N GLU A 107 13.73 5.23 -1.70
CA GLU A 107 14.46 4.57 -2.78
C GLU A 107 14.73 3.12 -2.39
N VAL A 108 14.49 2.20 -3.32
CA VAL A 108 14.76 0.77 -3.16
C VAL A 108 15.67 0.33 -4.29
N PHE A 109 16.85 -0.13 -3.92
CA PHE A 109 17.88 -0.56 -4.85
C PHE A 109 18.24 -2.03 -4.62
N CYS A 110 18.42 -2.79 -5.70
CA CYS A 110 19.01 -4.12 -5.65
C CYS A 110 19.91 -4.38 -6.85
N ASN A 111 21.11 -4.88 -6.58
CA ASN A 111 22.01 -5.37 -7.60
C ASN A 111 22.02 -6.92 -7.63
N PRO A 112 21.30 -7.56 -8.57
CA PRO A 112 21.26 -9.03 -8.67
C PRO A 112 22.61 -9.66 -9.04
N ASN A 113 23.57 -8.86 -9.54
CA ASN A 113 24.92 -9.36 -9.84
C ASN A 113 25.76 -9.56 -8.56
N ALA A 114 25.45 -8.85 -7.47
CA ALA A 114 26.18 -8.93 -6.20
C ALA A 114 25.84 -10.18 -5.37
N HIS A 115 24.75 -10.89 -5.69
CA HIS A 115 24.22 -12.00 -4.89
C HIS A 115 24.08 -13.27 -5.70
N THR A 116 24.46 -14.42 -5.16
CA THR A 116 24.40 -15.71 -5.88
C THR A 116 22.95 -16.16 -6.10
N THR A 117 22.09 -15.96 -5.10
CA THR A 117 20.69 -16.40 -5.11
C THR A 117 19.77 -15.29 -4.59
N ALA A 118 18.46 -15.39 -4.91
CA ALA A 118 17.44 -14.49 -4.38
C ALA A 118 17.34 -14.52 -2.84
N PHE A 119 17.69 -15.65 -2.23
CA PHE A 119 17.62 -15.82 -0.77
C PHE A 119 18.69 -15.00 -0.03
N GLU A 120 19.85 -14.84 -0.64
CA GLU A 120 20.95 -14.02 -0.13
C GLU A 120 20.86 -12.56 -0.58
N ALA A 121 19.88 -12.22 -1.41
CA ALA A 121 19.74 -10.89 -1.97
C ALA A 121 19.37 -9.87 -0.90
N LYS A 122 20.14 -8.78 -0.88
CA LYS A 122 19.88 -7.62 -0.05
C LYS A 122 19.34 -6.47 -0.90
N LEU A 123 18.33 -5.80 -0.35
CA LEU A 123 17.76 -4.56 -0.85
C LEU A 123 18.35 -3.42 -0.02
N LEU A 124 18.93 -2.44 -0.68
CA LEU A 124 19.28 -1.17 -0.05
C LEU A 124 18.03 -0.27 -0.09
N LEU A 125 17.57 0.13 1.08
CA LEU A 125 16.43 0.99 1.29
C LEU A 125 16.94 2.34 1.81
N THR A 126 16.67 3.41 1.08
CA THR A 126 17.00 4.78 1.50
C THR A 126 15.70 5.55 1.70
N LEU A 127 15.40 5.88 2.95
CA LEU A 127 14.25 6.68 3.33
C LEU A 127 14.69 8.08 3.72
N GLN A 128 14.12 9.10 3.09
CA GLN A 128 14.27 10.50 3.46
C GLN A 128 12.93 11.07 3.92
N ALA A 129 12.92 11.66 5.11
CA ALA A 129 11.75 12.32 5.65
C ALA A 129 12.16 13.45 6.62
N GLY A 130 11.71 14.68 6.33
CA GLY A 130 11.85 15.82 7.25
C GLY A 130 13.31 16.20 7.57
N GLY A 131 14.21 15.97 6.62
CA GLY A 131 15.66 16.22 6.78
C GLY A 131 16.46 15.09 7.43
N VAL A 132 15.81 13.98 7.80
CA VAL A 132 16.47 12.74 8.24
C VAL A 132 16.56 11.77 7.08
N SER A 133 17.75 11.19 6.86
CA SER A 133 17.98 10.12 5.89
C SER A 133 18.38 8.84 6.62
N VAL A 134 17.67 7.76 6.33
CA VAL A 134 17.90 6.42 6.87
C VAL A 134 18.22 5.49 5.72
N ALA A 135 19.45 4.98 5.67
CA ALA A 135 19.86 3.95 4.73
C ALA A 135 19.99 2.62 5.47
N THR A 136 19.36 1.57 4.96
CA THR A 136 19.23 0.27 5.64
C THR A 136 19.17 -0.87 4.64
N GLU A 137 19.70 -2.04 5.00
CA GLU A 137 19.79 -3.21 4.12
C GLU A 137 18.84 -4.33 4.59
N GLY A 138 17.83 -4.65 3.78
CA GLY A 138 16.85 -5.70 4.07
C GLY A 138 17.01 -6.94 3.20
N ARG A 139 16.64 -8.11 3.73
CA ARG A 139 16.55 -9.34 2.91
C ARG A 139 15.37 -9.23 1.95
N LEU A 140 15.57 -9.58 0.68
CA LEU A 140 14.52 -9.56 -0.35
C LEU A 140 13.24 -10.28 0.08
N SER A 141 13.38 -11.47 0.67
CA SER A 141 12.24 -12.27 1.15
C SER A 141 11.46 -11.60 2.27
N ALA A 142 12.14 -10.92 3.20
CA ALA A 142 11.49 -10.22 4.31
C ALA A 142 10.71 -9.00 3.80
N ILE A 143 11.34 -8.17 2.95
CA ILE A 143 10.69 -6.99 2.37
C ILE A 143 9.49 -7.39 1.50
N LYS A 144 9.63 -8.46 0.70
CA LYS A 144 8.51 -8.97 -0.10
C LYS A 144 7.33 -9.39 0.77
N ALA A 145 7.59 -10.14 1.84
CA ALA A 145 6.56 -10.56 2.78
C ALA A 145 5.86 -9.36 3.44
N ASP A 146 6.61 -8.32 3.81
CA ASP A 146 6.05 -7.10 4.39
C ASP A 146 5.12 -6.35 3.43
N VAL A 147 5.51 -6.24 2.16
CA VAL A 147 4.69 -5.62 1.11
C VAL A 147 3.43 -6.46 0.84
N ASP A 148 3.55 -7.78 0.80
CA ASP A 148 2.41 -8.69 0.63
C ASP A 148 1.41 -8.57 1.79
N ASN A 149 1.91 -8.54 3.02
CA ASN A 149 1.11 -8.34 4.23
C ASN A 149 0.38 -7.00 4.19
N TYR A 150 1.06 -5.93 3.75
CA TYR A 150 0.48 -4.61 3.60
C TYR A 150 -0.65 -4.59 2.56
N LEU A 151 -0.44 -5.21 1.40
CA LEU A 151 -1.44 -5.28 0.32
C LEU A 151 -2.65 -6.15 0.70
N ALA A 152 -2.43 -7.22 1.47
CA ALA A 152 -3.49 -8.07 2.00
C ALA A 152 -4.34 -7.33 3.05
N ALA A 153 -3.71 -6.62 3.99
CA ALA A 153 -4.38 -5.87 5.03
C ALA A 153 -5.23 -4.69 4.51
N ALA A 154 -4.91 -4.17 3.32
CA ALA A 154 -5.63 -3.07 2.69
C ALA A 154 -6.93 -3.46 1.96
N THR A 155 -7.33 -4.74 1.98
CA THR A 155 -8.46 -5.29 1.20
C THR A 155 -9.74 -5.51 2.03
N ASP A 156 -9.75 -5.14 3.31
CA ASP A 156 -10.93 -5.19 4.19
C ASP A 156 -11.67 -3.83 4.24
#